data_AF-A0A2Z3NAS8-F1
#
_entry.id   AF-A0A2Z3NAS8-F1
#
_cell.length_a   1.000
_cell.length_b   1.000
_cell.length_c   1.000
_cell.angle_alpha   90.00
_cell.angle_beta   90.00
_cell.angle_gamma   90.00
#
_symmetry.space_group_name_H-M   'P 1'
#
loop_
_entity.id
_entity.type
_entity.pdbx_description
1 polymer ?
#
loop_
_entity_poly.entity_id
_entity_poly.type
_entity_poly.pdbx_seq_one_letter_code
_entity_poly.pdbx_strand_id
1 'polypeptide(L)' 'MKWLKDEVIANVLHKDQNDIDQSITRFEQYVLQHPDEVLRRIGCAA' A
#
# COMPACT_ATOMS: atom_id res chain seq x y z
N MET A 1 -2.73 -4.50 11.43
CA MET A 1 -4.02 -3.77 11.41
C MET A 1 -3.88 -2.26 11.57
N LYS A 2 -2.95 -1.75 12.40
CA LYS A 2 -2.78 -0.29 12.57
C LYS A 2 -2.29 0.41 11.28
N TRP A 3 -1.30 -0.19 10.60
CA TRP A 3 -0.71 0.34 9.37
C TRP A 3 -1.70 0.47 8.19
N LEU A 4 -2.51 -0.56 7.91
CA LEU A 4 -3.51 -0.52 6.84
C LEU A 4 -4.54 0.60 7.07
N LYS A 5 -4.86 0.86 8.35
CA LYS A 5 -5.80 1.91 8.73
C LYS A 5 -5.18 3.29 8.58
N ASP A 6 -3.92 3.46 9.00
CA ASP A 6 -3.18 4.73 8.85
C ASP A 6 -2.94 5.07 7.37
N GLU A 7 -2.65 4.07 6.54
CA GLU A 7 -2.42 4.21 5.11
C GLU A 7 -3.72 4.48 4.33
N VAL A 8 -4.83 3.82 4.67
CA VAL A 8 -6.17 4.11 4.11
C VAL A 8 -6.69 5.48 4.57
N ILE A 9 -6.43 5.89 5.82
CA ILE A 9 -6.80 7.23 6.31
C ILE A 9 -5.97 8.31 5.59
N ALA A 10 -4.68 8.06 5.34
CA ALA A 10 -3.87 8.95 4.51
C ALA A 10 -4.44 9.03 3.08
N ASN A 11 -4.82 7.90 2.47
CA ASN A 11 -5.42 7.86 1.13
C ASN A 11 -6.76 8.62 1.03
N VAL A 12 -7.53 8.68 2.12
CA VAL A 12 -8.76 9.50 2.24
C VAL A 12 -8.45 11.00 2.41
N LEU A 13 -7.26 11.36 2.90
CA LEU A 13 -6.85 12.75 3.13
C LEU A 13 -6.22 13.42 1.89
N HIS A 14 -5.80 12.65 0.89
CA HIS A 14 -5.30 13.16 -0.38
C HIS A 14 -6.47 13.57 -1.28
N LYS A 15 -6.72 14.88 -1.33
CA LYS A 15 -7.82 15.51 -2.09
C LYS A 15 -7.63 15.48 -3.61
N ASP A 16 -6.48 15.03 -4.09
CA ASP A 16 -6.11 15.08 -5.50
C ASP A 16 -6.02 13.68 -6.10
N GLN A 17 -6.72 13.46 -7.22
CA GLN A 17 -6.72 12.19 -7.93
C GLN A 17 -5.30 11.77 -8.34
N ASN A 18 -4.42 12.72 -8.63
CA ASN A 18 -3.02 12.45 -8.97
C ASN A 18 -2.22 11.87 -7.80
N ASP A 19 -2.53 12.27 -6.56
CA ASP A 19 -1.88 11.70 -5.37
C ASP A 19 -2.32 10.24 -5.16
N ILE A 20 -3.60 9.93 -5.42
CA ILE A 20 -4.14 8.57 -5.38
C ILE A 20 -3.47 7.71 -6.45
N ASP A 21 -3.41 8.19 -7.69
CA ASP A 21 -2.80 7.45 -8.81
C ASP A 21 -1.30 7.20 -8.57
N GLN A 22 -0.58 8.18 -8.01
CA GLN A 22 0.82 8.02 -7.60
C GLN A 22 0.99 7.03 -6.44
N SER A 23 0.08 7.06 -5.47
CA SER A 23 0.10 6.12 -4.34
C SER A 23 -0.10 4.68 -4.81
N ILE A 24 -1.07 4.45 -5.71
CA ILE A 24 -1.30 3.15 -6.35
C ILE A 24 -0.06 2.71 -7.12
N THR A 25 0.51 3.58 -7.96
CA THR A 25 1.71 3.26 -8.75
C THR A 25 2.88 2.86 -7.84
N ARG A 26 3.12 3.59 -6.75
CA ARG A 26 4.18 3.27 -5.77
C ARG A 26 3.92 1.95 -5.07
N PHE A 27 2.66 1.68 -4.72
CA PHE A 27 2.28 0.42 -4.10
C PHE A 27 2.51 -0.77 -5.05
N GLU A 28 2.09 -0.67 -6.31
CA GLU A 28 2.33 -1.71 -7.32
C GLU A 28 3.83 -1.99 -7.51
N GLN A 29 4.64 -0.94 -7.59
CA GLN A 29 6.11 -1.07 -7.68
C GLN A 29 6.69 -1.77 -6.44
N TYR A 30 6.23 -1.42 -5.25
CA TYR A 30 6.68 -2.03 -4.00
C TYR A 30 6.32 -3.52 -3.93
N VAL A 31 5.11 -3.91 -4.38
CA VAL A 31 4.69 -5.30 -4.46
C VAL A 31 5.58 -6.11 -5.41
N LEU A 32 5.93 -5.54 -6.56
CA LEU A 32 6.83 -6.19 -7.53
C LEU A 32 8.26 -6.33 -7.01
N GLN A 33 8.75 -5.36 -6.23
CA GLN A 33 10.11 -5.38 -5.70
C GLN A 33 10.26 -6.27 -4.46
N HIS A 34 9.19 -6.43 -3.68
CA HIS A 34 9.23 -7.15 -2.40
C HIS A 34 8.09 -8.15 -2.22
N PRO A 35 7.90 -9.11 -3.16
CA PRO A 35 6.76 -10.02 -3.14
C PRO A 35 6.71 -10.85 -1.85
N ASP A 36 7.84 -11.35 -1.35
CA ASP A 36 7.88 -12.16 -0.11
C ASP A 36 7.51 -11.36 1.14
N GLU A 37 7.94 -10.09 1.21
CA GLU A 37 7.59 -9.21 2.33
C GLU A 37 6.09 -8.92 2.33
N VAL A 38 5.52 -8.67 1.15
CA VAL A 38 4.08 -8.48 0.99
C VAL A 38 3.33 -9.75 1.37
N LEU A 39 3.74 -10.91 0.86
CA LEU A 39 3.12 -12.21 1.18
C LEU A 39 3.18 -12.51 2.69
N ARG A 40 4.28 -12.18 3.36
CA ARG A 40 4.41 -12.33 4.82
C ARG A 40 3.49 -11.38 5.57
N ARG A 41 3.38 -10.12 5.13
CA ARG A 41 2.51 -9.11 5.76
C ARG A 41 1.02 -9.41 5.60
N ILE A 42 0.61 -10.03 4.49
CA ILE A 42 -0.79 -10.45 4.28
C ILE A 42 -1.09 -11.83 4.89
N GLY A 43 -0.10 -12.50 5.47
CA GLY A 43 -0.25 -13.79 6.13
C GLY A 43 -0.30 -15.00 5.18
N CYS A 44 0.16 -14.84 3.94
CA CYS A 44 0.28 -15.91 2.95
C CYS A 44 1.64 -16.63 2.98
N ALA A 45 2.69 -15.98 3.50
CA ALA A 45 3.98 -16.62 3.74
C ALA A 45 4.22 -16.71 5.26
N ALA A 46 4.36 -17.93 5.77
CA ALA A 46 4.73 -18.23 7.17
C ALA A 46 6.21 -17.94 7.44
#